data_AF-A0A6M1Z7W1-F1
#
_entry.id   AF-A0A6M1Z7W1-F1
#
_cell.length_a   1.000
_cell.length_b   1.000
_cell.length_c   1.000
_cell.angle_alpha   90.00
_cell.angle_beta   90.00
_cell.angle_gamma   90.00
#
_symmetry.space_group_name_H-M   'P 1'
#
loop_
_entity.id
_entity.type
_entity.pdbx_description
1 polymer ?
#
loop_
_entity_poly.entity_id
_entity_poly.type
_entity_poly.pdbx_seq_one_letter_code
_entity_poly.pdbx_strand_id
1 'polypeptide(L)'
;LVTGAVSPKYLAGPIGIVQVVKISFKTYGALEALYWLGFIFLNLGFLNILPIPVLDGGHIAFSLFEIITKKRIKMKTMERLIIPFVVLLIGGIIFITFHDVLRIVKNYF
;
A
#
# COMPACT_ATOMS: atom_id res chain seq x y z
N LEU A 1 3.40 19.41 8.81
CA LEU A 1 2.87 18.32 7.96
C LEU A 1 2.81 18.68 6.46
N VAL A 2 3.12 19.92 6.08
CA VAL A 2 3.34 20.36 4.68
C VAL A 2 4.83 20.66 4.51
N THR A 3 5.69 19.64 4.51
CA THR A 3 7.13 19.84 4.29
C THR A 3 7.74 18.92 3.24
N GLY A 4 6.96 18.08 2.55
CA GLY A 4 7.47 17.31 1.40
C GLY A 4 8.71 16.45 1.68
N ALA A 5 9.03 16.21 2.96
CA ALA A 5 10.31 15.67 3.40
C ALA A 5 10.32 14.15 3.55
N VAL A 6 9.25 13.46 3.13
CA VAL A 6 9.36 12.03 2.87
C VAL A 6 9.87 11.90 1.45
N SER A 7 11.19 11.95 1.31
CA SER A 7 11.85 11.62 0.06
C SER A 7 11.25 10.30 -0.46
N PRO A 8 10.83 10.21 -1.74
CA PRO A 8 10.40 8.95 -2.34
C PRO A 8 11.43 7.81 -2.19
N LYS A 9 12.65 8.16 -1.75
CA LYS A 9 13.69 7.24 -1.31
C LYS A 9 13.25 6.28 -0.20
N TYR A 10 12.40 6.72 0.74
CA TYR A 10 11.94 5.92 1.89
C TYR A 10 10.61 5.18 1.65
N LEU A 11 9.88 5.55 0.59
CA LEU A 11 8.70 4.80 0.13
C LEU A 11 9.17 3.77 -0.89
N ALA A 12 9.29 2.51 -0.45
CA ALA A 12 9.56 1.40 -1.36
C ALA A 12 8.27 1.08 -2.13
N GLY A 13 8.30 1.23 -3.44
CA GLY A 13 7.22 0.73 -4.30
C GLY A 13 7.26 -0.79 -4.44
N PRO A 14 6.34 -1.35 -5.23
CA PRO A 14 6.29 -2.80 -5.48
C PRO A 14 7.63 -3.36 -5.96
N ILE A 15 8.37 -2.60 -6.77
CA ILE A 15 9.67 -3.01 -7.29
C ILE A 15 10.73 -2.95 -6.19
N GLY A 16 10.76 -1.88 -5.40
CA GLY A 16 11.66 -1.76 -4.25
C GLY A 16 11.46 -2.87 -3.21
N ILE A 17 10.20 -3.26 -2.96
CA ILE A 17 9.86 -4.37 -2.04
C ILE A 17 10.47 -5.69 -2.53
N VAL A 18 10.29 -6.01 -3.83
CA VAL A 18 10.87 -7.22 -4.43
C VAL A 18 12.41 -7.18 -4.37
N GLN A 19 13.02 -6.01 -4.54
CA GLN A 19 14.47 -5.87 -4.43
C GLN A 19 14.98 -6.14 -3.03
N VAL A 20 14.32 -5.64 -1.98
CA VAL A 20 14.69 -5.91 -0.59
C VAL A 20 14.68 -7.42 -0.33
N VAL A 21 13.60 -8.12 -0.70
CA VAL A 21 13.51 -9.57 -0.52
C VAL A 21 14.59 -10.31 -1.33
N LYS A 22 14.83 -9.91 -2.57
CA LYS A 22 15.85 -10.53 -3.45
C LYS A 22 17.27 -10.32 -2.93
N ILE A 23 17.59 -9.13 -2.44
CA ILE A 23 18.90 -8.81 -1.86
C ILE A 23 19.08 -9.58 -0.55
N SER A 24 18.06 -9.61 0.31
CA SER A 24 18.10 -10.38 1.56
C SER A 24 18.33 -11.87 1.30
N PHE A 25 17.63 -12.44 0.32
CA PHE A 25 17.82 -13.83 -0.10
C PHE A 25 19.26 -14.09 -0.59
N LYS A 26 19.78 -13.22 -1.45
CA LYS A 26 21.12 -13.41 -2.06
C LYS A 26 22.25 -13.21 -1.06
N THR A 27 22.13 -12.25 -0.14
CA THR A 27 23.21 -11.86 0.78
C THR A 27 23.18 -12.64 2.08
N TYR A 28 21.99 -12.90 2.63
CA TYR A 28 21.83 -13.48 3.96
C TYR A 28 21.05 -14.81 3.97
N GLY A 29 20.59 -15.28 2.81
CA GLY A 29 19.91 -16.56 2.64
C GLY A 29 18.39 -16.52 2.83
N ALA A 30 17.77 -17.70 2.78
CA ALA A 30 16.32 -17.84 2.72
C ALA A 30 15.60 -17.40 4.01
N LEU A 31 16.23 -17.58 5.18
CA LEU A 31 15.62 -17.27 6.47
C LEU A 31 15.40 -15.76 6.65
N GLU A 32 16.38 -14.95 6.25
CA GLU A 32 16.26 -13.48 6.27
C GLU A 32 15.25 -12.97 5.23
N ALA A 33 15.21 -13.59 4.04
CA ALA A 33 14.19 -13.26 3.05
C ALA A 33 12.76 -13.53 3.58
N LEU A 34 12.59 -14.64 4.31
CA LEU A 34 11.32 -14.98 4.96
C LEU A 34 10.95 -13.99 6.07
N TYR A 35 11.93 -13.54 6.86
CA TYR A 35 11.73 -12.47 7.85
C TYR A 35 11.22 -11.19 7.19
N TRP A 36 11.87 -10.72 6.12
CA TRP A 36 11.43 -9.55 5.38
C TRP A 36 10.05 -9.71 4.77
N LEU A 37 9.76 -10.87 4.17
CA LEU A 37 8.42 -11.18 3.66
C LEU A 37 7.37 -11.13 4.76
N GLY A 38 7.62 -11.79 5.90
CA GLY A 38 6.73 -11.77 7.06
C GLY A 38 6.51 -10.36 7.59
N PHE A 39 7.56 -9.55 7.66
CA PHE A 39 7.46 -8.15 8.05
C PHE A 39 6.58 -7.33 7.09
N ILE A 40 6.74 -7.52 5.77
CA ILE A 40 5.91 -6.86 4.76
C ILE A 40 4.44 -7.29 4.90
N PHE A 41 4.16 -8.59 5.02
CA PHE A 41 2.80 -9.10 5.17
C PHE A 41 2.13 -8.62 6.45
N LEU A 42 2.86 -8.54 7.56
CA LEU A 42 2.34 -8.02 8.82
C LEU A 42 1.94 -6.54 8.69
N ASN A 43 2.80 -5.72 8.07
CA ASN A 43 2.49 -4.31 7.81
C ASN A 43 1.29 -4.15 6.88
N LEU A 44 1.21 -4.96 5.81
CA LEU A 44 0.08 -4.94 4.88
C LEU A 44 -1.21 -5.37 5.56
N GLY A 45 -1.17 -6.41 6.41
CA GLY A 45 -2.30 -6.86 7.21
C GLY A 45 -2.80 -5.78 8.17
N PHE A 46 -1.87 -5.09 8.85
CA PHE A 46 -2.21 -3.96 9.71
C PHE A 46 -2.86 -2.81 8.93
N LEU A 47 -2.29 -2.43 7.78
CA LEU A 47 -2.88 -1.41 6.90
C LEU A 47 -4.28 -1.80 6.41
N ASN A 48 -4.50 -3.08 6.07
CA ASN A 48 -5.78 -3.59 5.60
C ASN A 48 -6.89 -3.56 6.65
N ILE A 49 -6.58 -3.47 7.96
CA ILE A 49 -7.59 -3.35 9.01
C ILE A 49 -8.06 -1.89 9.18
N LEU A 50 -7.28 -0.91 8.70
CA LEU A 50 -7.64 0.50 8.83
C LEU A 50 -8.93 0.80 8.06
N PRO A 51 -9.78 1.73 8.56
CA PRO A 51 -11.05 2.10 7.93
C PRO A 51 -10.83 3.02 6.72
N ILE A 52 -10.00 2.59 5.77
CA ILE A 52 -9.68 3.32 4.54
C ILE A 52 -10.58 2.80 3.42
N PRO A 53 -11.37 3.66 2.75
CA PRO A 53 -12.13 3.28 1.57
C PRO A 53 -11.21 2.62 0.53
N VAL A 54 -11.63 1.50 -0.07
CA VAL A 54 -10.86 0.60 -0.97
C VAL A 54 -10.18 -0.58 -0.27
N LEU A 55 -9.78 -0.45 0.99
CA LEU A 55 -9.17 -1.57 1.73
C LEU A 55 -10.24 -2.42 2.42
N ASP A 56 -9.90 -3.67 2.77
CA ASP A 56 -10.80 -4.62 3.44
C ASP A 56 -11.42 -4.03 4.72
N GLY A 57 -10.62 -3.31 5.52
CA GLY A 57 -11.04 -2.61 6.73
C GLY A 57 -12.04 -1.49 6.48
N GLY A 58 -11.99 -0.85 5.30
CA GLY A 58 -13.01 0.09 4.85
C GLY A 58 -14.35 -0.59 4.61
N HIS A 59 -14.36 -1.76 3.95
CA HIS A 59 -15.57 -2.57 3.76
C HIS A 59 -16.15 -3.06 5.08
N ILE A 60 -15.29 -3.48 6.01
CA ILE A 60 -15.68 -3.86 7.38
C ILE A 60 -16.30 -2.67 8.10
N ALA A 61 -15.68 -1.49 8.03
CA ALA A 61 -16.20 -0.28 8.66
C ALA A 61 -17.56 0.15 8.08
N PHE A 62 -17.76 0.07 6.76
CA PHE A 62 -19.06 0.34 6.14
C PHE A 62 -20.12 -0.66 6.59
N SER A 63 -19.77 -1.95 6.63
CA SER A 63 -20.70 -3.01 7.07
C SER A 63 -21.07 -2.84 8.55
N LEU A 64 -20.11 -2.52 9.40
CA LEU A 64 -20.34 -2.24 10.81
C LEU A 64 -21.24 -1.01 10.99
N PHE A 65 -21.02 0.04 10.20
CA PHE A 65 -21.88 1.22 10.17
C PHE A 65 -23.31 0.87 9.75
N GLU A 66 -23.50 0.03 8.73
CA GLU A 66 -24.84 -0.43 8.32
C GLU A 66 -25.55 -1.25 9.41
N ILE A 67 -24.82 -2.11 10.12
CA ILE A 67 -25.36 -2.92 11.23
C ILE A 67 -25.82 -2.00 12.38
N ILE A 68 -25.02 -1.01 12.76
CA ILE A 68 -25.33 -0.08 13.86
C ILE A 68 -26.48 0.85 13.48
N THR A 69 -26.45 1.43 12.28
CA THR A 69 -27.46 2.41 11.85
C THR A 69 -28.72 1.77 11.27
N LYS A 70 -28.69 0.47 10.99
CA LYS A 70 -29.74 -0.30 10.28
C LYS A 70 -30.15 0.31 8.94
N LYS A 71 -29.31 1.16 8.36
CA LYS A 71 -29.56 1.86 7.09
C LYS A 71 -28.55 1.41 6.06
N ARG A 72 -29.04 0.85 4.95
CA ARG A 72 -28.23 0.50 3.78
C ARG A 72 -27.64 1.78 3.19
N ILE A 73 -26.33 1.79 2.97
CA ILE A 73 -25.65 2.85 2.25
C ILE A 73 -26.05 2.73 0.78
N LYS A 74 -26.46 3.85 0.17
CA LYS A 74 -26.79 3.87 -1.26
C LYS A 74 -25.51 3.61 -2.06
N MET A 75 -25.59 2.75 -3.06
CA MET A 75 -24.47 2.41 -3.95
C MET A 75 -23.79 3.65 -4.54
N LYS A 76 -24.58 4.64 -4.99
CA LYS A 76 -24.07 5.93 -5.49
C LYS A 76 -23.24 6.72 -4.47
N THR A 77 -23.55 6.60 -3.17
CA THR A 77 -22.78 7.26 -2.10
C THR A 77 -21.47 6.53 -1.86
N MET A 78 -21.49 5.19 -1.89
CA MET A 78 -20.30 4.35 -1.75
C MET A 78 -19.32 4.58 -2.90
N GLU A 79 -19.81 4.63 -4.15
CA GLU A 79 -19.00 4.93 -5.33
C GLU A 79 -18.30 6.30 -5.21
N ARG A 80 -19.02 7.34 -4.80
CA ARG A 80 -18.45 8.69 -4.62
C ARG A 80 -17.35 8.74 -3.55
N LEU A 81 -17.44 7.86 -2.55
CA LEU A 81 -16.44 7.77 -1.49
C LEU A 81 -15.22 6.93 -1.93
N ILE A 82 -15.44 5.86 -2.69
CA ILE A 82 -14.39 4.91 -3.12
C ILE A 82 -13.57 5.44 -4.29
N ILE A 83 -14.22 5.98 -5.33
CA ILE A 83 -13.55 6.45 -6.56
C ILE A 83 -12.35 7.37 -6.29
N PRO A 84 -12.44 8.45 -5.48
CA PRO A 84 -11.28 9.31 -5.24
C PRO A 84 -10.11 8.57 -4.56
N PHE A 85 -10.40 7.64 -3.66
CA PHE A 85 -9.38 6.80 -3.02
C PHE A 85 -8.74 5.83 -4.02
N VAL A 86 -9.52 5.22 -4.91
CA VAL A 86 -8.99 4.36 -5.99
C VAL A 86 -8.07 5.16 -6.90
N VAL A 87 -8.50 6.34 -7.34
CA VAL A 87 -7.71 7.21 -8.22
C VAL A 87 -6.40 7.61 -7.53
N LEU A 88 -6.46 7.98 -6.25
CA LEU A 88 -5.28 8.34 -5.46
C LEU A 88 -4.35 7.13 -5.26
N LEU A 89 -4.89 5.95 -4.98
CA LEU A 89 -4.13 4.73 -4.78
C LEU A 89 -3.42 4.28 -6.06
N ILE A 90 -4.14 4.21 -7.19
CA ILE A 90 -3.58 3.85 -8.48
C ILE A 90 -2.54 4.90 -8.92
N GLY A 91 -2.87 6.19 -8.79
CA GLY A 91 -1.93 7.28 -9.08
C GLY A 91 -0.66 7.20 -8.24
N GLY A 92 -0.80 6.90 -6.95
CA GLY A 92 0.32 6.69 -6.03
C GLY A 92 1.19 5.49 -6.40
N ILE A 93 0.59 4.35 -6.76
CA ILE A 93 1.32 3.17 -7.23
C ILE A 93 2.13 3.51 -8.48
N ILE A 94 1.50 4.13 -9.49
CA ILE A 94 2.19 4.53 -10.73
C ILE A 94 3.35 5.49 -10.42
N PHE A 95 3.12 6.49 -9.58
CA PHE A 95 4.13 7.48 -9.20
C PHE A 95 5.34 6.85 -8.51
N ILE A 96 5.10 5.97 -7.51
CA ILE A 96 6.18 5.32 -6.76
C ILE A 96 6.90 4.30 -7.65
N THR A 97 6.18 3.52 -8.45
CA THR A 97 6.77 2.57 -9.40
C THR A 97 7.65 3.29 -10.43
N PHE A 98 7.22 4.43 -10.96
CA PHE A 98 8.03 5.24 -11.87
C PHE A 98 9.34 5.70 -11.21
N HIS A 99 9.27 6.17 -9.96
CA HIS A 99 10.45 6.54 -9.18
C HIS A 99 11.38 5.35 -8.85
N ASP A 100 10.82 4.17 -8.59
CA ASP A 100 11.61 2.94 -8.41
C ASP A 100 12.39 2.61 -9.70
N VAL A 101 11.73 2.65 -10.86
CA VAL A 101 12.38 2.39 -12.16
C VAL A 101 13.51 3.39 -12.42
N LEU A 102 13.27 4.69 -12.22
CA LEU A 102 14.30 5.72 -12.39
C LEU A 102 15.52 5.48 -11.50
N ARG A 103 15.30 5.06 -10.24
CA ARG A 103 16.39 4.73 -9.31
C ARG A 103 17.22 3.56 -9.81
N ILE A 104 16.59 2.55 -10.38
CA ILE A 104 17.26 1.36 -10.90
C ILE A 104 18.10 1.72 -12.14
N VAL A 105 17.51 2.45 -13.08
CA VAL A 105 18.21 2.88 -14.30
C VAL A 105 19.43 3.74 -13.95
N LYS A 106 19.29 4.70 -13.02
CA LYS A 106 20.41 5.52 -12.54
C LYS A 106 21.49 4.73 -11.80
N ASN A 107 21.17 3.60 -11.18
CA ASN A 107 22.18 2.77 -10.52
C ASN A 107 22.91 1.84 -11.52
N TYR A 108 22.38 1.66 -12.73
CA TYR A 108 22.97 0.81 -13.77
C TYR A 108 23.85 1.58 -14.78
N PHE A 109 23.66 2.90 -14.93
CA PHE A 109 24.43 3.81 -15.78
C PHE A 109 25.12 4.90 -14.94
#